data_AF-A0A939ZP04-F1
#
_entry.id   AF-A0A939ZP04-F1
#
_cell.length_a   1.000
_cell.length_b   1.000
_cell.length_c   1.000
_cell.angle_alpha   90.00
_cell.angle_beta   90.00
_cell.angle_gamma   90.00
#
_symmetry.space_group_name_H-M   'P 1'
#
loop_
_entity.id
_entity.type
_entity.pdbx_description
1 polymer ?
#
loop_
_entity_poly.entity_id
_entity_poly.type
_entity_poly.pdbx_seq_one_letter_code
_entity_poly.pdbx_strand_id
1 'polypeptide(L)'
;MQRANRKRNRAITIRMNDREYALLQKKVAESDLSQQAYIISAVCNVKISSSNETSVLKDISKTFADHERQIRGMATNVNQMAHVANGHGIVPSTEELKKLSEQIREYREESEKIWQSIRSSITQQNHTEQ
;
A
#
# COMPACT_ATOMS: atom_id res chain seq x y z
N MET A 1 25.56 55.54 -19.37
CA MET A 1 25.41 54.84 -18.07
C MET A 1 25.08 53.38 -18.33
N GLN A 2 26.04 52.47 -18.14
CA GLN A 2 25.80 51.03 -18.29
C GLN A 2 24.83 50.58 -17.18
N ARG A 3 23.69 49.98 -17.57
CA ARG A 3 22.73 49.40 -16.61
C ARG A 3 23.38 48.17 -15.99
N ALA A 4 23.65 48.20 -14.69
CA ALA A 4 24.15 47.06 -13.95
C ALA A 4 23.22 45.85 -14.17
N ASN A 5 23.78 44.77 -14.70
CA ASN A 5 23.04 43.56 -15.04
C ASN A 5 22.51 42.91 -13.75
N ARG A 6 21.22 43.09 -13.46
CA ARG A 6 20.57 42.51 -12.28
C ARG A 6 20.40 41.01 -12.51
N LYS A 7 20.94 40.19 -11.58
CA LYS A 7 20.85 38.71 -11.63
C LYS A 7 19.48 38.17 -11.17
N ARG A 8 18.65 38.97 -10.49
CA ARG A 8 17.35 38.56 -9.91
C ARG A 8 16.24 39.47 -10.43
N ASN A 9 15.55 39.04 -11.49
CA ASN A 9 14.61 39.88 -12.26
C ASN A 9 13.12 39.56 -12.01
N ARG A 10 12.81 38.57 -11.17
CA ARG A 10 11.43 38.17 -10.84
C ARG A 10 11.17 38.40 -9.35
N ALA A 11 10.06 39.07 -9.03
CA ALA A 11 9.61 39.29 -7.67
C ALA A 11 8.39 38.40 -7.39
N ILE A 12 8.32 37.85 -6.18
CA ILE A 12 7.20 37.05 -5.69
C ILE A 12 6.73 37.73 -4.40
N THR A 13 5.43 38.00 -4.31
CA THR A 13 4.81 38.55 -3.10
C THR A 13 4.00 37.46 -2.44
N ILE A 14 4.33 37.14 -1.17
CA ILE A 14 3.64 36.12 -0.38
C ILE A 14 2.90 36.85 0.75
N ARG A 15 1.60 36.57 0.90
CA ARG A 15 0.81 37.05 2.04
C ARG A 15 0.83 35.96 3.13
N MET A 16 1.06 36.37 4.36
CA MET A 16 1.18 35.49 5.52
C MET A 16 0.29 36.01 6.64
N ASN A 17 -0.24 35.12 7.47
CA ASN A 17 -0.84 35.53 8.75
C ASN A 17 0.25 35.79 9.81
N ASP A 18 -0.12 36.38 10.95
CA ASP A 18 0.84 36.78 11.98
C ASP A 18 1.68 35.59 12.52
N ARG A 19 1.08 34.40 12.62
CA ARG A 19 1.77 33.19 13.11
C ARG A 19 2.80 32.69 12.09
N GLU A 20 2.43 32.64 10.82
CA GLU A 20 3.31 32.25 9.72
C GLU A 20 4.49 33.21 9.59
N TYR A 21 4.24 34.51 9.73
CA TYR A 21 5.27 35.54 9.66
C TYR A 21 6.25 35.43 10.85
N ALA A 22 5.75 35.25 12.07
CA ALA A 22 6.58 35.06 13.25
C ALA A 22 7.47 33.81 13.13
N LEU A 23 6.92 32.71 12.58
CA LEU A 23 7.68 31.48 12.35
C LEU A 23 8.76 31.65 11.28
N LEU A 24 8.47 32.38 10.20
CA LEU A 24 9.46 32.70 9.18
C LEU A 24 10.60 33.54 9.78
N GLN A 25 10.27 34.59 10.53
CA GLN A 25 11.28 35.44 11.17
C GLN A 25 12.18 34.65 12.12
N LYS A 26 11.60 33.78 12.94
CA LYS A 26 12.35 32.90 13.84
C LYS A 26 13.33 32.01 13.07
N LYS A 27 12.87 31.33 12.02
CA LYS A 27 13.73 30.43 11.22
C LYS A 27 14.81 31.17 10.42
N VAL A 28 14.50 32.38 9.95
CA VAL A 28 15.50 33.23 9.29
C VAL A 28 16.59 33.62 10.28
N ALA A 29 16.21 34.04 11.50
CA ALA A 29 17.16 34.38 12.56
C ALA A 29 18.02 33.18 13.00
N GLU A 30 17.46 31.97 13.04
CA GLU A 30 18.21 30.73 13.35
C GLU A 30 19.16 30.30 12.23
N SER A 31 18.97 30.79 11.00
CA SER A 31 19.73 30.36 9.82
C SER A 31 20.93 31.26 9.47
N ASP A 32 21.06 32.42 10.11
CA ASP A 32 22.02 33.48 9.77
C ASP A 32 21.99 33.94 8.29
N LEU A 33 20.94 33.59 7.55
CA LEU A 33 20.74 33.96 6.15
C LEU A 33 19.80 35.16 6.04
N SER A 34 19.96 35.95 4.98
CA SER A 34 18.91 36.91 4.61
C SER A 34 17.61 36.17 4.27
N GLN A 35 16.46 36.79 4.55
CA GLN A 35 15.14 36.22 4.26
C GLN A 35 15.02 35.72 2.81
N GLN A 36 15.60 36.44 1.83
CA GLN A 36 15.63 36.02 0.43
C GLN A 36 16.47 34.75 0.21
N ALA A 37 17.66 34.67 0.81
CA ALA A 37 18.51 33.48 0.70
C ALA A 37 17.89 32.27 1.40
N TYR A 38 17.30 32.48 2.59
CA TYR A 38 16.58 31.45 3.31
C TYR A 38 15.42 30.88 2.49
N ILE A 39 14.53 31.74 1.96
CA ILE A 39 13.38 31.30 1.15
C ILE A 39 13.82 30.58 -0.13
N ILE A 40 14.82 31.11 -0.85
CA ILE A 40 15.32 30.47 -2.08
C ILE A 40 15.95 29.11 -1.75
N SER A 41 16.78 29.04 -0.71
CA SER A 41 17.42 27.78 -0.29
C SER A 41 16.40 26.75 0.17
N ALA A 42 15.36 27.17 0.90
CA ALA A 42 14.27 26.31 1.31
C ALA A 42 13.51 25.76 0.09
N VAL A 43 13.16 26.59 -0.90
CA VAL A 43 12.46 26.13 -2.10
C VAL A 43 13.34 25.24 -2.99
N CYS A 44 14.64 25.54 -3.12
CA CYS A 44 15.56 24.75 -3.94
C CYS A 44 15.94 23.41 -3.29
N ASN A 45 16.03 23.35 -1.96
CA ASN A 45 16.46 22.15 -1.24
C ASN A 45 15.29 21.32 -0.68
N VAL A 46 14.07 21.84 -0.66
CA VAL A 46 12.88 21.04 -0.30
C VAL A 46 12.64 20.03 -1.40
N LYS A 47 12.87 18.75 -1.06
CA LYS A 47 12.38 17.63 -1.86
C LYS A 47 10.85 17.66 -1.81
N ILE A 48 10.23 18.22 -2.85
CA ILE A 48 8.78 18.14 -3.03
C ILE A 48 8.48 16.71 -3.45
N SER A 49 8.27 15.82 -2.47
CA SER A 49 7.70 14.50 -2.74
C SER A 49 6.37 14.73 -3.43
N SER A 50 6.29 14.42 -4.74
CA SER A 50 5.06 14.64 -5.48
C SER A 50 3.94 13.76 -4.88
N SER A 51 2.70 14.23 -4.96
CA SER A 51 1.53 13.42 -4.55
C SER A 51 1.59 12.01 -5.18
N ASN A 52 2.11 11.92 -6.41
CA ASN A 52 2.32 10.69 -7.14
C ASN A 52 3.38 9.75 -6.50
N GLU A 53 4.47 10.30 -5.99
CA GLU A 53 5.51 9.52 -5.30
C GLU A 53 4.97 8.95 -3.98
N THR A 54 4.12 9.72 -3.29
CA THR A 54 3.48 9.27 -2.05
C THR A 54 2.36 8.25 -2.28
N SER A 55 1.64 8.28 -3.41
CA SER A 55 0.65 7.25 -3.76
C SER A 55 1.34 5.95 -4.15
N VAL A 56 2.42 6.01 -4.95
CA VAL A 56 3.21 4.83 -5.30
C VAL A 56 3.78 4.15 -4.06
N LEU A 57 4.29 4.91 -3.09
CA LEU A 57 4.77 4.34 -1.82
C LEU A 57 3.65 3.69 -0.99
N LYS A 58 2.44 4.26 -1.00
CA LYS A 58 1.27 3.66 -0.35
C LYS A 58 0.85 2.35 -1.00
N ASP A 59 0.85 2.31 -2.33
CA ASP A 59 0.50 1.11 -3.08
C ASP A 59 1.52 0.00 -2.86
N ILE A 60 2.82 0.32 -2.93
CA ILE A 60 3.91 -0.63 -2.61
C ILE A 60 3.78 -1.15 -1.17
N SER A 61 3.52 -0.27 -0.21
CA SER A 61 3.32 -0.64 1.19
C SER A 61 2.14 -1.60 1.37
N LYS A 62 1.03 -1.37 0.65
CA LYS A 62 -0.13 -2.25 0.65
C LYS A 62 0.20 -3.63 0.07
N THR A 63 0.87 -3.68 -1.08
CA THR A 63 1.32 -4.95 -1.68
C THR A 63 2.27 -5.72 -0.75
N PHE A 64 3.15 -5.01 -0.04
CA PHE A 64 4.05 -5.63 0.93
C PHE A 64 3.29 -6.22 2.13
N ALA A 65 2.29 -5.50 2.66
CA ALA A 65 1.44 -6.00 3.73
C ALA A 65 0.65 -7.25 3.31
N ASP A 66 0.17 -7.29 2.06
CA ASP A 66 -0.51 -8.47 1.51
C ASP A 66 0.45 -9.67 1.38
N HIS A 67 1.69 -9.46 0.93
CA HIS A 67 2.71 -10.51 0.92
C HIS A 67 3.04 -11.01 2.33
N GLU A 68 3.18 -10.11 3.31
CA GLU A 68 3.46 -10.49 4.70
C GLU A 68 2.33 -11.36 5.28
N ARG A 69 1.08 -10.99 5.00
CA ARG A 69 -0.10 -11.78 5.37
C ARG A 69 -0.06 -13.17 4.76
N GLN A 70 0.30 -13.29 3.47
CA GLN A 70 0.39 -14.58 2.79
C GLN A 70 1.51 -15.45 3.39
N ILE A 71 2.70 -14.89 3.62
CA ILE A 71 3.83 -15.60 4.23
C ILE A 71 3.46 -16.12 5.62
N ARG A 72 2.78 -15.32 6.44
CA ARG A 72 2.31 -15.75 7.76
C ARG A 72 1.30 -16.91 7.68
N GLY A 73 0.42 -16.88 6.68
CA GLY A 73 -0.50 -17.98 6.37
C GLY A 73 0.25 -19.25 5.99
N MET A 74 1.24 -19.15 5.09
CA MET A 74 2.08 -20.29 4.70
C MET A 74 2.86 -20.85 5.89
N ALA A 75 3.46 -20.00 6.72
CA ALA A 75 4.20 -20.43 7.92
C ALA A 75 3.29 -21.17 8.91
N THR A 76 2.05 -20.69 9.09
CA THR A 76 1.04 -21.37 9.91
C THR A 76 0.72 -22.76 9.36
N ASN A 77 0.49 -22.86 8.04
CA ASN A 77 0.21 -24.14 7.39
C ASN A 77 1.39 -25.12 7.52
N VAL A 78 2.63 -24.63 7.35
CA VAL A 78 3.85 -25.44 7.54
C VAL A 78 3.95 -25.94 8.98
N ASN A 79 3.70 -25.09 9.97
CA ASN A 79 3.69 -25.50 11.37
C ASN A 79 2.61 -26.54 11.66
N GLN A 80 1.42 -26.42 11.06
CA GLN A 80 0.37 -27.43 11.18
C GLN A 80 0.78 -28.76 10.56
N MET A 81 1.36 -28.74 9.35
CA MET A 81 1.87 -29.95 8.69
C MET A 81 2.97 -30.61 9.54
N ALA A 82 3.89 -29.83 10.09
CA ALA A 82 4.94 -30.33 10.99
C ALA A 82 4.34 -30.94 12.27
N HIS A 83 3.33 -30.31 12.87
CA HIS A 83 2.64 -30.85 14.04
C HIS A 83 1.92 -32.16 13.74
N VAL A 84 1.21 -32.24 12.61
CA VAL A 84 0.51 -33.46 12.18
C VAL A 84 1.51 -34.58 11.91
N ALA A 85 2.60 -34.29 11.19
CA ALA A 85 3.67 -35.24 10.92
C ALA A 85 4.35 -35.76 12.20
N ASN A 86 4.67 -34.86 13.14
CA ASN A 86 5.27 -35.22 14.41
C ASN A 86 4.32 -36.01 15.32
N GLY A 87 3.01 -35.75 15.22
CA GLY A 87 1.98 -36.43 16.03
C GLY A 87 1.58 -37.82 15.54
N HIS A 88 1.65 -38.08 14.22
CA HIS A 88 1.22 -39.36 13.63
C HIS A 88 2.37 -40.35 13.39
N GLY A 89 3.63 -39.93 13.54
CA GLY A 89 4.81 -40.80 13.34
C GLY A 89 5.01 -41.31 11.91
N ILE A 90 4.14 -40.91 10.98
CA ILE A 90 4.17 -41.25 9.56
C ILE A 90 3.90 -39.94 8.80
N VAL A 91 4.89 -39.51 8.01
CA VAL A 91 4.68 -38.47 7.00
C VAL A 91 3.92 -39.12 5.85
N PRO A 92 2.71 -38.65 5.47
CA PRO A 92 2.00 -39.18 4.33
C PRO A 92 2.89 -39.12 3.09
N SER A 93 2.95 -40.22 2.35
CA SER A 93 3.74 -40.28 1.13
C SER A 93 3.25 -39.22 0.13
N THR A 94 4.13 -38.76 -0.75
CA THR A 94 3.79 -37.81 -1.81
C THR A 94 2.62 -38.27 -2.67
N GLU A 95 2.42 -39.58 -2.79
CA GLU A 95 1.32 -40.21 -3.53
C GLU A 95 -0.03 -40.06 -2.79
N GLU A 96 -0.03 -40.22 -1.46
CA GLU A 96 -1.22 -40.02 -0.63
C GLU A 96 -1.63 -38.53 -0.60
N LEU A 97 -0.65 -37.62 -0.55
CA LEU A 97 -0.91 -36.18 -0.64
C LEU A 97 -1.50 -35.79 -2.00
N LYS A 98 -0.96 -36.34 -3.10
CA LYS A 98 -1.53 -36.14 -4.44
C LYS A 98 -2.96 -36.65 -4.53
N LYS A 99 -3.22 -37.88 -4.05
CA LYS A 99 -4.56 -38.47 -4.05
C LYS A 99 -5.55 -37.64 -3.24
N LEU A 100 -5.15 -37.18 -2.06
CA LEU A 100 -5.98 -36.29 -1.23
C LEU A 100 -6.23 -34.94 -1.92
N SER A 101 -5.23 -34.38 -2.59
CA SER A 101 -5.38 -33.12 -3.33
C SER A 101 -6.36 -33.23 -4.50
N GLU A 102 -6.34 -34.36 -5.21
CA GLU A 102 -7.26 -34.65 -6.32
C GLU A 102 -8.69 -34.78 -5.79
N GLN A 103 -8.90 -35.50 -4.68
CA GLN A 103 -10.20 -35.63 -4.03
C GLN A 103 -10.75 -34.28 -3.55
N ILE A 104 -9.91 -33.43 -2.95
CA ILE A 104 -10.31 -32.08 -2.54
C ILE A 104 -10.72 -31.22 -3.75
N ARG A 105 -10.02 -31.36 -4.88
CA ARG A 105 -10.37 -30.66 -6.14
C ARG A 105 -11.75 -31.11 -6.63
N GLU A 106 -11.98 -32.41 -6.71
CA GLU A 106 -13.27 -33.00 -7.11
C GLU A 106 -14.41 -32.50 -6.22
N TYR A 107 -14.25 -32.56 -4.89
CA TYR A 107 -15.27 -32.05 -3.95
C TYR A 107 -15.57 -30.56 -4.13
N ARG A 108 -14.54 -29.75 -4.44
CA ARG A 108 -14.72 -28.32 -4.68
C ARG A 108 -15.52 -28.07 -5.96
N GLU A 109 -15.24 -28.81 -7.02
CA GLU A 109 -15.98 -28.72 -8.29
C GLU A 109 -17.45 -29.15 -8.11
N GLU A 110 -17.71 -30.21 -7.34
CA GLU A 110 -19.08 -30.62 -7.00
C GLU A 110 -19.81 -29.56 -6.15
N SER A 111 -19.14 -29.03 -5.14
CA SER A 111 -19.70 -27.99 -4.27
C SER A 111 -20.04 -26.71 -5.05
N GLU A 112 -19.21 -26.33 -6.00
CA GLU A 112 -19.46 -25.17 -6.88
C GLU A 112 -20.67 -25.40 -7.78
N LYS A 113 -20.84 -26.61 -8.34
CA LYS A 113 -22.04 -26.95 -9.11
C LYS A 113 -23.30 -26.82 -8.26
N ILE A 114 -23.27 -27.36 -7.04
CA ILE A 114 -24.40 -27.26 -6.09
C ILE A 114 -24.70 -25.79 -5.77
N TRP A 115 -23.67 -24.98 -5.52
CA TRP A 115 -23.83 -23.55 -5.25
C TRP A 115 -24.47 -22.80 -6.42
N GLN A 116 -24.04 -23.08 -7.65
CA GLN A 116 -24.62 -22.49 -8.86
C GLN A 116 -26.08 -22.90 -9.06
N SER A 117 -26.42 -24.17 -8.82
CA SER A 117 -27.81 -24.65 -8.87
C SER A 117 -28.69 -23.94 -7.84
N ILE A 118 -28.25 -23.84 -6.58
CA ILE A 118 -28.97 -23.12 -5.52
C ILE A 118 -29.21 -21.66 -5.93
N ARG A 119 -28.17 -20.99 -6.45
CA ARG A 119 -28.26 -19.61 -6.90
C ARG A 119 -29.24 -19.43 -8.05
N SER A 120 -29.27 -20.35 -9.01
CA SER A 120 -30.22 -20.32 -10.13
C SER A 120 -31.66 -20.50 -9.66
N SER A 121 -31.92 -21.45 -8.75
CA SER A 121 -33.26 -21.69 -8.20
C SER A 121 -33.81 -20.50 -7.41
N ILE A 122 -32.99 -19.85 -6.59
CA ILE A 122 -33.36 -18.61 -5.87
C ILE A 122 -33.74 -17.51 -6.87
N THR A 123 -32.95 -17.36 -7.94
CA THR A 123 -33.20 -16.34 -8.97
C THR A 123 -34.52 -16.60 -9.70
N GLN A 124 -34.82 -17.87 -10.04
CA GLN A 124 -36.07 -18.25 -10.70
C GLN A 124 -37.30 -18.04 -9.80
N GLN A 125 -37.21 -18.36 -8.51
CA GLN A 125 -38.30 -18.12 -7.55
C GLN A 125 -38.64 -16.62 -7.47
N ASN A 126 -37.64 -15.76 -7.34
CA ASN A 126 -37.82 -14.31 -7.28
C ASN A 126 -38.44 -13.71 -8.56
N HIS A 127 -38.28 -14.36 -9.73
CA HIS A 127 -38.92 -13.95 -10.97
C HIS A 127 -40.37 -14.44 -11.12
N THR A 128 -40.77 -15.47 -10.38
CA THR A 128 -42.13 -16.05 -10.46
C THR A 128 -43.09 -15.41 -9.45
N GLU A 129 -42.55 -14.68 -8.46
CA GLU A 129 -43.30 -13.95 -7.43
C GLU A 129 -43.57 -12.47 -7.77
N GLN A 130 -43.16 -11.99 -8.94
CA GLN A 130 -43.49 -10.66 -9.50
C GLN A 130 -44.65 -10.74 -10.49
#